data_AF-A0A556U9B9-F1
#
_entry.id   AF-A0A556U9B9-F1
#
_cell.length_a   1.000
_cell.length_b   1.000
_cell.length_c   1.000
_cell.angle_alpha   90.00
_cell.angle_beta   90.00
_cell.angle_gamma   90.00
#
_symmetry.space_group_name_H-M   'P 1'
#
loop_
_entity.id
_entity.type
_entity.pdbx_description
1 polymer ?
#
loop_
_entity_poly.entity_id
_entity_poly.type
_entity_poly.pdbx_seq_one_letter_code
_entity_poly.pdbx_strand_id
1 'polypeptide(L)'
;MNIIKERQESNGVGTLNNPMKFLDQDYELLRQYYLIRNRRYIDDMFPPDNSAIGENLLRPEDLAKVEWKRPTKLVPYPQLIVDGVSRLDFAQGEVGNCWFLAAVGALTFHKPIMQSVFPDGQSFNKDYVGMFHFRFWRFGKWVDVVIDDKLPTIDGQLIFVRPKMQSSNIPEFWPALLEKAYAKVCGSYEDMKFGWVSEALKDFTGGIHMTISPQNERPQALWELIHRAARANSLMGCGTPGNSAVNAQRNNGLVEGHAYTVTGVTMVTSNGNPVMLVRLLNPWGHTEWKGKWCDGSSSWMTVSEEERHKYTNFVDDGEFWMSMEDFCKTFCQMDICNYSPAFLDGSSESHWTYSLHEGRWLAGSTAGGPMNLNGFRISDKLLELTMLRFADSTGRIMLEKFICLALRLSCMSVQVCHLAAVSTSACRNQLFLT
;
A
#
# COMPACT_ATOMS: atom_id res chain seq x y z
N MET A 1 25.23 -0.93 -21.12
CA MET A 1 24.54 -1.08 -19.81
C MET A 1 23.75 -2.39 -19.66
N ASN A 2 23.57 -3.23 -20.70
CA ASN A 2 22.67 -4.41 -20.60
C ASN A 2 23.31 -5.70 -20.07
N ILE A 3 24.58 -6.00 -20.36
CA ILE A 3 25.17 -7.32 -20.01
C ILE A 3 25.28 -7.54 -18.49
N ILE A 4 25.61 -6.49 -17.73
CA ILE A 4 25.73 -6.60 -16.26
C ILE A 4 24.35 -6.80 -15.63
N LYS A 5 23.33 -6.09 -16.12
CA LYS A 5 21.94 -6.21 -15.65
C LYS A 5 21.36 -7.59 -15.95
N GLU A 6 21.55 -8.10 -17.17
CA GLU A 6 21.12 -9.45 -17.57
C GLU A 6 21.81 -10.53 -16.73
N ARG A 7 23.11 -10.37 -16.43
CA ARG A 7 23.84 -11.29 -15.54
C ARG A 7 23.37 -11.22 -14.09
N GLN A 8 23.02 -10.03 -13.59
CA GLN A 8 22.45 -9.87 -12.25
C GLN A 8 21.09 -10.57 -12.17
N GLU A 9 20.24 -10.40 -13.16
CA GLU A 9 18.94 -11.07 -13.25
C GLU A 9 19.08 -12.60 -13.36
N SER A 10 20.02 -13.12 -14.17
CA SER A 10 20.30 -14.55 -14.23
C SER A 10 20.82 -15.13 -12.91
N ASN A 11 21.46 -14.30 -12.09
CA ASN A 11 21.92 -14.65 -10.74
C ASN A 11 20.83 -14.43 -9.66
N GLY A 12 19.59 -14.16 -10.07
CA GLY A 12 18.45 -14.00 -9.18
C GLY A 12 18.40 -12.67 -8.41
N VAL A 13 19.20 -11.67 -8.79
CA VAL A 13 19.15 -10.33 -8.16
C VAL A 13 17.80 -9.67 -8.44
N GLY A 14 17.18 -9.13 -7.40
CA GLY A 14 15.82 -8.57 -7.44
C GLY A 14 14.72 -9.58 -7.14
N THR A 15 15.07 -10.83 -6.80
CA THR A 15 14.11 -11.78 -6.21
C THR A 15 13.98 -11.55 -4.71
N LEU A 16 12.95 -12.12 -4.08
CA LEU A 16 12.76 -12.00 -2.63
C LEU A 16 13.94 -12.57 -1.81
N ASN A 17 14.58 -13.62 -2.32
CA ASN A 17 15.73 -14.28 -1.66
C ASN A 17 17.06 -13.57 -1.91
N ASN A 18 17.13 -12.73 -2.94
CA ASN A 18 18.32 -11.95 -3.29
C ASN A 18 17.88 -10.54 -3.75
N PRO A 19 17.33 -9.72 -2.83
CA PRO A 19 16.79 -8.43 -3.17
C PRO A 19 17.90 -7.47 -3.63
N MET A 20 17.54 -6.52 -4.47
CA MET A 20 18.42 -5.42 -4.83
C MET A 20 18.73 -4.56 -3.61
N LYS A 21 19.99 -4.16 -3.44
CA LYS A 21 20.41 -3.27 -2.37
C LYS A 21 20.01 -1.84 -2.75
N PHE A 22 19.11 -1.22 -1.99
CA PHE A 22 18.74 0.16 -2.24
C PHE A 22 19.94 1.07 -1.96
N LEU A 23 20.26 1.95 -2.91
CA LEU A 23 21.39 2.88 -2.81
C LEU A 23 22.72 2.18 -2.46
N ASP A 24 22.89 0.95 -2.94
CA ASP A 24 24.06 0.09 -2.73
C ASP A 24 24.39 -0.22 -1.26
N GLN A 25 23.42 -0.07 -0.34
CA GLN A 25 23.57 -0.38 1.07
C GLN A 25 23.29 -1.87 1.35
N ASP A 26 24.28 -2.57 1.90
CA ASP A 26 24.15 -3.98 2.32
C ASP A 26 23.95 -4.06 3.84
N TYR A 27 22.76 -4.48 4.26
CA TYR A 27 22.38 -4.54 5.67
C TYR A 27 23.35 -5.39 6.51
N GLU A 28 23.72 -6.59 6.08
CA GLU A 28 24.55 -7.49 6.90
C GLU A 28 25.99 -6.99 6.99
N LEU A 29 26.56 -6.49 5.88
CA LEU A 29 27.91 -5.92 5.88
C LEU A 29 27.99 -4.67 6.76
N LEU A 30 27.01 -3.77 6.63
CA LEU A 30 26.93 -2.57 7.47
C LEU A 30 26.74 -2.96 8.94
N ARG A 31 25.85 -3.92 9.24
CA ARG A 31 25.57 -4.36 10.60
C ARG A 31 26.83 -4.92 11.26
N GLN A 32 27.55 -5.82 10.57
CA GLN A 32 28.82 -6.35 11.06
C GLN A 32 29.85 -5.25 11.30
N TYR A 33 30.00 -4.31 10.37
CA TYR A 33 30.92 -3.18 10.50
C TYR A 33 30.61 -2.33 11.75
N TYR A 34 29.35 -1.95 11.96
CA TYR A 34 28.94 -1.13 13.10
C TYR A 34 28.97 -1.88 14.43
N LEU A 35 28.73 -3.19 14.43
CA LEU A 35 28.90 -4.06 15.60
C LEU A 35 30.38 -4.07 16.04
N ILE A 36 31.30 -4.34 15.12
CA ILE A 36 32.75 -4.39 15.41
C ILE A 36 33.26 -3.02 15.91
N ARG A 37 32.76 -1.94 15.33
CA ARG A 37 33.13 -0.57 15.71
C ARG A 37 32.46 -0.07 16.99
N ASN A 38 31.49 -0.81 17.53
CA ASN A 38 30.63 -0.40 18.64
C ASN A 38 30.06 1.02 18.46
N ARG A 39 29.49 1.28 17.27
CA ARG A 39 28.89 2.57 16.93
C ARG A 39 27.43 2.38 16.50
N ARG A 40 26.67 3.47 16.59
CA ARG A 40 25.31 3.52 16.06
C ARG A 40 25.35 3.99 14.60
N TYR A 41 24.63 3.30 13.73
CA TYR A 41 24.47 3.63 12.33
C TYR A 41 23.72 4.96 12.18
N ILE A 42 24.19 5.79 11.27
CA ILE A 42 23.50 6.98 10.78
C ILE A 42 23.42 6.80 9.27
N ASP A 43 22.24 7.02 8.71
CA ASP A 43 21.98 6.81 7.30
C ASP A 43 22.31 8.06 6.49
N ASP A 44 23.52 8.12 5.94
CA ASP A 44 23.95 9.25 5.11
C ASP A 44 23.14 9.38 3.80
N MET A 45 22.43 8.32 3.39
CA MET A 45 21.60 8.30 2.17
C MET A 45 20.16 8.75 2.44
N PHE A 46 19.77 8.91 3.70
CA PHE A 46 18.49 9.48 4.13
C PHE A 46 18.70 10.17 5.48
N PRO A 47 19.41 11.32 5.48
CA PRO A 47 19.93 11.91 6.69
C PRO A 47 18.80 12.40 7.62
N PRO A 48 19.01 12.33 8.95
CA PRO A 48 18.02 12.75 9.93
C PRO A 48 17.97 14.29 10.05
N ASP A 49 17.57 14.95 8.97
CA ASP A 49 17.42 16.39 8.85
C ASP A 49 16.17 16.76 8.02
N ASN A 50 16.01 18.06 7.73
CA ASN A 50 14.82 18.56 7.03
C ASN A 50 14.68 18.03 5.60
N SER A 51 15.75 17.57 4.96
CA SER A 51 15.67 17.02 3.59
C SER A 51 14.87 15.71 3.54
N ALA A 52 14.95 14.88 4.60
CA ALA A 52 14.16 13.66 4.73
C ALA A 52 12.68 13.95 5.03
N ILE A 53 12.36 15.10 5.63
CA ILE A 53 11.00 15.54 5.93
C ILE A 53 10.32 16.12 4.69
N GLY A 54 11.02 17.01 3.99
CA GLY A 54 10.51 17.86 2.92
C GLY A 54 10.18 19.29 3.40
N GLU A 55 10.18 20.22 2.45
CA GLU A 55 10.11 21.66 2.71
C GLU A 55 8.70 22.14 3.08
N ASN A 56 7.65 21.51 2.53
CA ASN A 56 6.26 21.99 2.66
C ASN A 56 5.34 21.01 3.39
N LEU A 57 5.91 20.01 4.08
CA LEU A 57 5.12 19.06 4.87
C LEU A 57 4.65 19.67 6.19
N LEU A 58 5.52 20.43 6.86
CA LEU A 58 5.23 21.06 8.15
C LEU A 58 5.28 22.58 8.00
N ARG A 59 4.60 23.30 8.91
CA ARG A 59 4.77 24.74 9.01
C ARG A 59 6.22 25.07 9.42
N PRO A 60 6.81 26.18 8.95
CA PRO A 60 8.19 26.54 9.30
C PRO A 60 8.47 26.55 10.80
N GLU A 61 7.50 26.99 11.62
CA GLU A 61 7.63 27.05 13.08
C GLU A 61 7.65 25.66 13.74
N ASP A 62 6.95 24.69 13.15
CA ASP A 62 6.95 23.30 13.62
C ASP A 62 8.20 22.58 13.13
N LEU A 63 8.60 22.80 11.87
CA LEU A 63 9.83 22.26 11.29
C LEU A 63 11.07 22.68 12.09
N ALA A 64 11.12 23.94 12.55
CA ALA A 64 12.19 24.46 13.38
C ALA A 64 12.31 23.79 14.76
N LYS A 65 11.25 23.11 15.24
CA LYS A 65 11.23 22.37 16.51
C LYS A 65 11.55 20.89 16.34
N VAL A 66 11.71 20.39 15.11
CA VAL A 66 11.89 18.96 14.89
C VAL A 66 13.24 18.50 15.41
N GLU A 67 13.19 17.46 16.25
CA GLU A 67 14.36 16.76 16.77
C GLU A 67 14.32 15.29 16.34
N TRP A 68 15.43 14.80 15.78
CA TRP A 68 15.56 13.41 15.36
C TRP A 68 16.09 12.51 16.47
N LYS A 69 15.19 11.77 17.12
CA LYS A 69 15.46 10.95 18.29
C LYS A 69 15.36 9.46 17.97
N ARG A 70 16.23 8.65 18.59
CA ARG A 70 16.11 7.19 18.54
C ARG A 70 15.06 6.74 19.56
N PRO A 71 14.37 5.60 19.35
CA PRO A 71 13.44 5.02 20.33
C PRO A 71 14.02 4.89 21.75
N THR A 72 15.31 4.54 21.85
CA THR A 72 16.05 4.45 23.14
C THR A 72 16.21 5.78 23.89
N LYS A 73 15.88 6.91 23.27
CA LYS A 73 15.82 8.24 23.90
C LYS A 73 14.40 8.70 24.21
N LEU A 74 13.40 8.00 23.70
CA LEU A 74 11.98 8.30 23.90
C LEU A 74 11.40 7.45 25.04
N VAL A 75 11.82 6.18 25.11
CA VAL A 75 11.35 5.22 26.12
C VAL A 75 12.51 4.35 26.64
N PRO A 76 12.43 3.84 27.88
CA PRO A 76 13.54 3.09 28.49
C PRO A 76 13.80 1.73 27.84
N TYR A 77 12.75 1.04 27.38
CA TYR A 77 12.83 -0.31 26.79
C TYR A 77 12.04 -0.36 25.48
N PRO A 78 12.55 0.25 24.39
CA PRO A 78 11.85 0.25 23.12
C PRO A 78 11.72 -1.17 22.59
N GLN A 79 10.52 -1.53 22.10
CA GLN A 79 10.28 -2.79 21.45
C GLN A 79 10.04 -2.57 19.96
N LEU A 80 10.54 -3.51 19.16
CA LEU A 80 10.29 -3.49 17.73
C LEU A 80 8.91 -4.07 17.47
N ILE A 81 8.71 -5.31 17.95
CA ILE A 81 7.46 -6.04 18.00
C ILE A 81 7.38 -6.70 19.39
N VAL A 82 6.21 -6.73 20.04
CA VAL A 82 5.99 -7.45 21.31
C VAL A 82 5.31 -8.79 21.07
N ASP A 83 4.05 -8.79 20.64
CA ASP A 83 3.20 -9.99 20.52
C ASP A 83 2.67 -10.18 19.09
N GLY A 84 3.57 -10.04 18.12
CA GLY A 84 3.23 -10.01 16.71
C GLY A 84 2.77 -8.63 16.26
N VAL A 85 2.45 -8.51 14.97
CA VAL A 85 2.01 -7.24 14.41
C VAL A 85 0.49 -7.16 14.39
N SER A 86 -0.04 -5.99 14.69
CA SER A 86 -1.46 -5.72 14.66
C SER A 86 -1.72 -4.39 13.97
N ARG A 87 -2.82 -4.36 13.21
CA ARG A 87 -3.39 -3.13 12.64
C ARG A 87 -3.69 -2.04 13.68
N LEU A 88 -3.78 -2.42 14.96
CA LEU A 88 -4.03 -1.52 16.08
C LEU A 88 -2.74 -1.01 16.74
N ASP A 89 -1.55 -1.38 16.24
CA ASP A 89 -0.25 -0.96 16.80
C ASP A 89 0.06 0.51 16.54
N PHE A 90 -0.68 1.14 15.61
CA PHE A 90 -0.34 2.46 15.11
C PHE A 90 -1.57 3.34 14.84
N ALA A 91 -1.29 4.63 14.78
CA ALA A 91 -2.18 5.66 14.30
C ALA A 91 -1.40 6.59 13.36
N GLN A 92 -2.08 7.08 12.32
CA GLN A 92 -1.53 8.08 11.42
C GLN A 92 -1.15 9.37 12.17
N GLY A 93 -0.01 9.95 11.78
CA GLY A 93 0.42 11.27 12.22
C GLY A 93 0.08 12.37 11.23
N GLU A 94 0.98 13.35 11.11
CA GLU A 94 0.75 14.55 10.30
C GLU A 94 0.95 14.34 8.79
N VAL A 95 1.47 13.20 8.32
CA VAL A 95 1.65 12.95 6.89
C VAL A 95 0.33 12.57 6.23
N GLY A 96 0.04 13.16 5.06
CA GLY A 96 -1.08 12.78 4.20
C GLY A 96 -0.89 11.46 3.46
N ASN A 97 -0.42 10.41 4.15
CA ASN A 97 -0.09 9.09 3.60
C ASN A 97 -1.07 7.98 4.04
N CYS A 98 -2.33 8.33 4.29
CA CYS A 98 -3.37 7.38 4.71
C CYS A 98 -3.47 6.15 3.81
N TRP A 99 -3.22 6.32 2.50
CA TRP A 99 -3.18 5.25 1.51
C TRP A 99 -2.13 4.17 1.84
N PHE A 100 -0.96 4.59 2.30
CA PHE A 100 0.12 3.70 2.73
C PHE A 100 -0.25 3.01 4.04
N LEU A 101 -0.78 3.75 5.02
CA LEU A 101 -1.15 3.18 6.31
C LEU A 101 -2.36 2.25 6.25
N ALA A 102 -3.32 2.50 5.36
CA ALA A 102 -4.39 1.56 5.06
C ALA A 102 -3.82 0.23 4.47
N ALA A 103 -2.82 0.32 3.62
CA ALA A 103 -2.12 -0.87 3.10
C ALA A 103 -1.31 -1.57 4.20
N VAL A 104 -0.65 -0.84 5.10
CA VAL A 104 0.04 -1.41 6.28
C VAL A 104 -0.97 -2.13 7.18
N GLY A 105 -2.15 -1.56 7.39
CA GLY A 105 -3.24 -2.20 8.11
C GLY A 105 -3.61 -3.56 7.49
N ALA A 106 -3.71 -3.63 6.15
CA ALA A 106 -3.98 -4.89 5.44
C ALA A 106 -2.84 -5.90 5.64
N LEU A 107 -1.59 -5.42 5.58
CA LEU A 107 -0.39 -6.25 5.67
C LEU A 107 -0.31 -7.05 6.97
N THR A 108 -0.80 -6.48 8.08
CA THR A 108 -0.78 -7.13 9.40
C THR A 108 -1.57 -8.44 9.48
N PHE A 109 -2.54 -8.66 8.58
CA PHE A 109 -3.31 -9.91 8.55
C PHE A 109 -2.56 -11.07 7.90
N HIS A 110 -1.51 -10.80 7.13
CA HIS A 110 -0.85 -11.81 6.29
C HIS A 110 0.62 -11.97 6.66
N LYS A 111 0.87 -12.77 7.70
CA LYS A 111 2.21 -13.02 8.25
C LYS A 111 3.29 -13.36 7.19
N PRO A 112 3.06 -14.22 6.18
CA PRO A 112 4.10 -14.53 5.19
C PRO A 112 4.49 -13.32 4.32
N ILE A 113 3.51 -12.48 3.96
CA ILE A 113 3.77 -11.24 3.20
C ILE A 113 4.47 -10.24 4.12
N MET A 114 4.02 -10.12 5.37
CA MET A 114 4.68 -9.27 6.36
C MET A 114 6.16 -9.66 6.56
N GLN A 115 6.49 -10.95 6.65
CA GLN A 115 7.89 -11.41 6.77
C GLN A 115 8.72 -11.14 5.50
N SER A 116 8.05 -11.04 4.34
CA SER A 116 8.71 -10.67 3.09
C SER A 116 9.10 -9.19 3.09
N VAL A 117 8.24 -8.32 3.63
CA VAL A 117 8.45 -6.86 3.75
C VAL A 117 9.32 -6.50 4.95
N PHE A 118 9.16 -7.22 6.06
CA PHE A 118 9.83 -6.98 7.33
C PHE A 118 10.56 -8.26 7.78
N PRO A 119 11.84 -8.41 7.39
CA PRO A 119 12.60 -9.62 7.72
C PRO A 119 12.79 -9.80 9.23
N ASP A 120 12.67 -11.05 9.69
CA ASP A 120 12.90 -11.45 11.08
C ASP A 120 14.37 -11.23 11.52
N GLY A 121 14.61 -11.21 12.83
CA GLY A 121 15.97 -11.14 13.41
C GLY A 121 16.45 -9.73 13.77
N GLN A 122 15.61 -8.73 13.55
CA GLN A 122 15.86 -7.35 13.96
C GLN A 122 15.37 -7.08 15.38
N SER A 123 16.11 -6.31 16.17
CA SER A 123 15.75 -6.03 17.57
C SER A 123 16.47 -4.79 18.11
N PHE A 124 15.87 -4.15 19.11
CA PHE A 124 16.56 -3.15 19.94
C PHE A 124 17.48 -3.76 21.00
N ASN A 125 17.32 -5.06 21.31
CA ASN A 125 17.97 -5.69 22.45
C ASN A 125 19.17 -6.55 22.06
N LYS A 126 19.13 -7.19 20.88
CA LYS A 126 20.17 -8.10 20.41
C LYS A 126 20.88 -7.51 19.19
N ASP A 127 22.21 -7.50 19.23
CA ASP A 127 23.07 -7.04 18.13
C ASP A 127 22.65 -5.67 17.56
N TYR A 128 22.13 -4.82 18.46
CA TYR A 128 21.55 -3.54 18.10
C TYR A 128 22.65 -2.53 17.78
N VAL A 129 22.58 -1.97 16.57
CA VAL A 129 23.46 -0.90 16.09
C VAL A 129 22.68 0.34 15.65
N GLY A 130 21.39 0.46 15.98
CA GLY A 130 20.57 1.59 15.55
C GLY A 130 20.23 1.58 14.06
N MET A 131 20.10 0.37 13.49
CA MET A 131 19.86 0.12 12.07
C MET A 131 18.80 -0.96 11.91
N PHE A 132 17.93 -0.78 10.91
CA PHE A 132 16.87 -1.71 10.54
C PHE A 132 16.80 -1.79 9.01
N HIS A 133 16.12 -2.79 8.47
CA HIS A 133 15.85 -2.88 7.05
C HIS A 133 14.47 -3.46 6.75
N PHE A 134 13.94 -3.06 5.60
CA PHE A 134 12.64 -3.46 5.07
C PHE A 134 12.78 -3.73 3.58
N ARG A 135 11.86 -4.50 3.03
CA ARG A 135 11.86 -4.87 1.61
C ARG A 135 10.59 -4.42 0.96
N PHE A 136 10.73 -3.79 -0.20
CA PHE A 136 9.61 -3.39 -1.04
C PHE A 136 9.81 -3.93 -2.44
N TRP A 137 8.73 -4.38 -3.04
CA TRP A 137 8.68 -4.66 -4.45
C TRP A 137 8.63 -3.34 -5.21
N ARG A 138 9.56 -3.12 -6.14
CA ARG A 138 9.64 -1.92 -6.97
C ARG A 138 9.82 -2.34 -8.42
N PHE A 139 8.77 -2.11 -9.21
CA PHE A 139 8.78 -2.24 -10.67
C PHE A 139 9.35 -3.59 -11.18
N GLY A 140 8.95 -4.69 -10.56
CA GLY A 140 9.37 -6.04 -10.94
C GLY A 140 10.41 -6.68 -10.04
N LYS A 141 10.98 -5.93 -9.09
CA LYS A 141 12.13 -6.40 -8.29
C LYS A 141 11.93 -6.10 -6.81
N TRP A 142 12.30 -7.04 -5.96
CA TRP A 142 12.43 -6.80 -4.53
C TRP A 142 13.68 -5.97 -4.25
N VAL A 143 13.52 -4.95 -3.42
CA VAL A 143 14.54 -3.98 -3.03
C VAL A 143 14.63 -3.96 -1.50
N ASP A 144 15.83 -4.16 -0.96
CA ASP A 144 16.16 -4.11 0.46
C ASP A 144 16.63 -2.71 0.84
N VAL A 145 15.92 -2.09 1.78
CA VAL A 145 16.07 -0.69 2.17
C VAL A 145 16.56 -0.64 3.61
N VAL A 146 17.81 -0.21 3.78
CA VAL A 146 18.42 0.00 5.09
C VAL A 146 18.08 1.40 5.59
N ILE A 147 17.76 1.53 6.88
CA ILE A 147 17.57 2.82 7.56
C ILE A 147 18.23 2.83 8.93
N ASP A 148 18.59 4.00 9.43
CA ASP A 148 18.79 4.19 10.87
C ASP A 148 17.46 4.36 11.61
N ASP A 149 17.48 4.21 12.93
CA ASP A 149 16.29 4.31 13.79
C ASP A 149 15.99 5.70 14.36
N LYS A 150 16.59 6.77 13.83
CA LYS A 150 16.20 8.13 14.22
C LYS A 150 14.85 8.46 13.59
N LEU A 151 13.91 8.90 14.42
CA LEU A 151 12.58 9.31 14.02
C LEU A 151 12.37 10.80 14.35
N PRO A 152 11.65 11.54 13.51
CA PRO A 152 11.36 12.95 13.75
C PRO A 152 10.36 13.11 14.88
N THR A 153 10.66 14.04 15.79
CA THR A 153 9.83 14.33 16.97
C THR A 153 9.68 15.83 17.19
N ILE A 154 8.57 16.23 17.80
CA ILE A 154 8.39 17.56 18.38
C ILE A 154 8.02 17.35 19.84
N ASP A 155 8.70 18.03 20.76
CA ASP A 155 8.50 17.92 22.20
C ASP A 155 8.58 16.47 22.73
N GLY A 156 9.43 15.65 22.09
CA GLY A 156 9.63 14.24 22.45
C GLY A 156 8.51 13.29 21.97
N GLN A 157 7.55 13.77 21.18
CA GLN A 157 6.51 12.96 20.56
C GLN A 157 6.76 12.75 19.07
N LEU A 158 6.50 11.54 18.56
CA LEU A 158 6.56 11.26 17.14
C LEU A 158 5.49 12.08 16.39
N ILE A 159 5.90 12.70 15.28
CA ILE A 159 5.02 13.56 14.49
C ILE A 159 4.36 12.83 13.31
N PHE A 160 4.96 11.75 12.83
CA PHE A 160 4.39 10.90 11.79
C PHE A 160 3.71 9.69 12.43
N VAL A 161 3.80 8.48 11.88
CA VAL A 161 3.16 7.32 12.49
C VAL A 161 3.50 7.20 13.97
N ARG A 162 2.46 7.13 14.79
CA ARG A 162 2.56 7.06 16.25
C ARG A 162 2.23 5.64 16.71
N PRO A 163 3.03 5.04 17.60
CA PRO A 163 2.68 3.78 18.23
C PRO A 163 1.46 3.99 19.13
N LYS A 164 0.46 3.13 19.00
CA LYS A 164 -0.66 3.06 19.94
C LYS A 164 -0.27 2.16 21.11
N MET A 165 -0.53 2.63 22.31
CA MET A 165 -0.34 1.83 23.52
C MET A 165 -1.48 0.83 23.61
N GLN A 166 -1.20 -0.44 23.32
CA GLN A 166 -2.16 -1.53 23.51
C GLN A 166 -2.14 -2.03 24.96
N SER A 167 -2.78 -3.17 25.22
CA SER A 167 -2.91 -3.79 26.54
C SER A 167 -1.58 -4.03 27.27
N SER A 168 -0.48 -4.22 26.54
CA SER A 168 0.87 -4.37 27.09
C SER A 168 1.45 -3.07 27.63
N ASN A 169 0.88 -1.91 27.27
CA ASN A 169 1.38 -0.56 27.59
C ASN A 169 2.86 -0.35 27.21
N ILE A 170 3.31 -1.06 26.17
CA ILE A 170 4.66 -0.95 25.61
C ILE A 170 4.52 -0.45 24.17
N PRO A 171 5.17 0.67 23.78
CA PRO A 171 5.09 1.17 22.42
C PRO A 171 5.96 0.35 21.47
N GLU A 172 5.37 -0.02 20.34
CA GLU A 172 6.01 -0.80 19.28
C GLU A 172 6.45 0.11 18.13
N PHE A 173 7.74 0.10 17.79
CA PHE A 173 8.32 1.06 16.83
C PHE A 173 8.37 0.56 15.38
N TRP A 174 7.97 -0.69 15.11
CA TRP A 174 7.95 -1.20 13.75
C TRP A 174 7.15 -0.34 12.75
N PRO A 175 5.98 0.25 13.09
CA PRO A 175 5.19 1.02 12.12
C PRO A 175 5.92 2.30 11.69
N ALA A 176 6.52 3.02 12.65
CA ALA A 176 7.26 4.25 12.39
C ALA A 176 8.55 4.00 11.59
N LEU A 177 9.22 2.87 11.85
CA LEU A 177 10.41 2.46 11.09
C LEU A 177 10.04 2.00 9.66
N LEU A 178 8.93 1.29 9.50
CA LEU A 178 8.42 0.90 8.18
C LEU A 178 8.03 2.12 7.34
N GLU A 179 7.34 3.09 7.95
CA GLU A 179 7.00 4.38 7.31
C GLU A 179 8.27 5.12 6.89
N LYS A 180 9.29 5.20 7.75
CA LYS A 180 10.58 5.83 7.41
C LYS A 180 11.26 5.16 6.22
N ALA A 181 11.29 3.83 6.19
CA ALA A 181 11.90 3.10 5.09
C ALA A 181 11.17 3.34 3.77
N TYR A 182 9.85 3.45 3.80
CA TYR A 182 9.07 3.79 2.61
C TYR A 182 9.25 5.25 2.18
N ALA A 183 9.30 6.20 3.13
CA ALA A 183 9.63 7.60 2.87
C ALA A 183 10.98 7.73 2.14
N LYS A 184 11.98 6.95 2.56
CA LYS A 184 13.28 6.87 1.89
C LYS A 184 13.20 6.36 0.44
N VAL A 185 12.31 5.41 0.15
CA VAL A 185 12.08 4.93 -1.22
C VAL A 185 11.38 5.99 -2.08
N CYS A 186 10.48 6.77 -1.48
CA CYS A 186 9.78 7.87 -2.14
C CYS A 186 10.68 9.08 -2.40
N GLY A 187 11.63 9.35 -1.50
CA GLY A 187 12.56 10.48 -1.55
C GLY A 187 12.56 11.28 -0.23
N SER A 188 11.38 11.48 0.35
CA SER A 188 11.14 12.14 1.65
C SER A 188 9.80 11.72 2.23
N TYR A 189 9.49 12.11 3.47
CA TYR A 189 8.14 11.98 4.03
C TYR A 189 7.12 12.84 3.26
N GLU A 190 7.53 13.99 2.72
CA GLU A 190 6.68 14.83 1.90
C GLU A 190 6.26 14.15 0.61
N ASP A 191 7.16 13.38 0.00
CA ASP A 191 6.91 12.62 -1.24
C ASP A 191 5.96 11.42 -1.04
N MET A 192 5.55 11.13 0.21
CA MET A 192 4.50 10.15 0.51
C MET A 192 3.09 10.76 0.49
N LYS A 193 2.94 12.09 0.37
CA LYS A 193 1.62 12.73 0.30
C LYS A 193 0.90 12.29 -0.96
N PHE A 194 -0.39 12.00 -0.81
CA PHE A 194 -1.31 11.71 -1.93
C PHE A 194 -0.87 10.52 -2.80
N GLY A 195 -1.32 9.33 -2.43
CA GLY A 195 -1.14 8.13 -3.23
C GLY A 195 -2.39 7.26 -3.21
N TRP A 196 -2.32 6.16 -3.96
CA TRP A 196 -3.38 5.17 -4.03
C TRP A 196 -3.02 3.97 -3.17
N VAL A 197 -3.99 3.41 -2.45
CA VAL A 197 -3.78 2.21 -1.62
C VAL A 197 -3.15 1.09 -2.45
N SER A 198 -3.59 0.95 -3.71
CA SER A 198 -3.04 0.00 -4.68
C SER A 198 -1.53 0.07 -4.87
N GLU A 199 -0.91 1.25 -4.77
CA GLU A 199 0.54 1.42 -4.91
C GLU A 199 1.27 0.69 -3.79
N ALA A 200 0.90 0.97 -2.53
CA ALA A 200 1.51 0.34 -1.37
C ALA A 200 1.19 -1.17 -1.32
N LEU A 201 -0.03 -1.57 -1.70
CA LEU A 201 -0.39 -2.99 -1.78
C LEU A 201 0.50 -3.76 -2.78
N LYS A 202 0.78 -3.18 -3.95
CA LYS A 202 1.70 -3.78 -4.93
C LYS A 202 3.13 -3.80 -4.38
N ASP A 203 3.56 -2.73 -3.73
CA ASP A 203 4.91 -2.64 -3.18
C ASP A 203 5.15 -3.61 -2.01
N PHE A 204 4.11 -4.00 -1.27
CA PHE A 204 4.22 -5.02 -0.22
C PHE A 204 4.19 -6.45 -0.74
N THR A 205 3.66 -6.68 -1.94
CA THR A 205 3.36 -8.05 -2.42
C THR A 205 4.15 -8.45 -3.66
N GLY A 206 4.47 -7.50 -4.53
CA GLY A 206 4.80 -7.76 -5.93
C GLY A 206 3.69 -8.47 -6.71
N GLY A 207 2.46 -8.43 -6.17
CA GLY A 207 1.33 -9.21 -6.64
C GLY A 207 0.52 -8.52 -7.73
N ILE A 208 -0.50 -9.24 -8.17
CA ILE A 208 -1.51 -8.73 -9.08
C ILE A 208 -2.52 -7.91 -8.29
N HIS A 209 -2.87 -6.75 -8.83
CA HIS A 209 -3.80 -5.81 -8.24
C HIS A 209 -5.01 -5.64 -9.16
N MET A 210 -6.19 -5.54 -8.56
CA MET A 210 -7.42 -5.16 -9.22
C MET A 210 -8.08 -4.00 -8.48
N THR A 211 -8.71 -3.10 -9.24
CA THR A 211 -9.54 -2.02 -8.71
C THR A 211 -10.98 -2.25 -9.09
N ILE A 212 -11.88 -2.00 -8.15
CA ILE A 212 -13.33 -2.13 -8.29
C ILE A 212 -13.96 -0.83 -7.83
N SER A 213 -15.04 -0.41 -8.50
CA SER A 213 -15.86 0.73 -8.07
C SER A 213 -17.09 0.21 -7.33
N PRO A 214 -17.14 0.20 -5.99
CA PRO A 214 -18.24 -0.43 -5.24
C PRO A 214 -19.62 0.12 -5.59
N GLN A 215 -19.70 1.39 -6.00
CA GLN A 215 -20.93 2.07 -6.44
C GLN A 215 -21.55 1.48 -7.71
N ASN A 216 -20.77 0.80 -8.52
CA ASN A 216 -21.22 0.20 -9.79
C ASN A 216 -21.55 -1.29 -9.64
N GLU A 217 -21.35 -1.86 -8.46
CA GLU A 217 -21.49 -3.30 -8.22
C GLU A 217 -22.78 -3.66 -7.49
N ARG A 218 -23.22 -4.91 -7.67
CA ARG A 218 -24.28 -5.48 -6.83
C ARG A 218 -23.70 -5.86 -5.48
N PRO A 219 -24.28 -5.45 -4.33
CA PRO A 219 -23.73 -5.71 -3.00
C PRO A 219 -23.39 -7.19 -2.74
N GLN A 220 -24.26 -8.10 -3.17
CA GLN A 220 -24.04 -9.54 -3.01
C GLN A 220 -22.83 -10.05 -3.82
N ALA A 221 -22.74 -9.70 -5.10
CA ALA A 221 -21.66 -10.15 -5.96
C ALA A 221 -20.30 -9.63 -5.48
N LEU A 222 -20.27 -8.35 -5.04
CA LEU A 222 -19.08 -7.76 -4.48
C LEU A 222 -18.70 -8.44 -3.15
N TRP A 223 -19.66 -8.69 -2.26
CA TRP A 223 -19.38 -9.37 -0.99
C TRP A 223 -18.80 -10.78 -1.20
N GLU A 224 -19.35 -11.54 -2.14
CA GLU A 224 -18.82 -12.88 -2.48
C GLU A 224 -17.38 -12.81 -3.00
N LEU A 225 -17.05 -11.80 -3.81
CA LEU A 225 -15.69 -11.56 -4.28
C LEU A 225 -14.73 -11.18 -3.14
N ILE A 226 -15.14 -10.26 -2.27
CA ILE A 226 -14.36 -9.87 -1.07
C ILE A 226 -14.14 -11.07 -0.16
N HIS A 227 -15.16 -11.90 0.04
CA HIS A 227 -15.08 -13.11 0.84
C HIS A 227 -14.10 -14.14 0.24
N ARG A 228 -14.10 -14.33 -1.09
CA ARG A 228 -13.09 -15.16 -1.76
C ARG A 228 -11.69 -14.57 -1.62
N ALA A 229 -11.54 -13.26 -1.80
CA ALA A 229 -10.26 -12.56 -1.65
C ALA A 229 -9.69 -12.68 -0.22
N ALA A 230 -10.54 -12.51 0.80
CA ALA A 230 -10.16 -12.70 2.20
C ALA A 230 -9.63 -14.12 2.47
N ARG A 231 -10.32 -15.15 1.95
CA ARG A 231 -9.89 -16.55 2.08
C ARG A 231 -8.60 -16.87 1.33
N ALA A 232 -8.31 -16.13 0.27
CA ALA A 232 -7.08 -16.26 -0.49
C ALA A 232 -5.91 -15.46 0.11
N ASN A 233 -6.09 -14.84 1.28
CA ASN A 233 -5.11 -13.96 1.91
C ASN A 233 -4.73 -12.76 1.02
N SER A 234 -5.69 -12.21 0.28
CA SER A 234 -5.49 -10.95 -0.44
C SER A 234 -5.41 -9.78 0.53
N LEU A 235 -4.55 -8.81 0.24
CA LEU A 235 -4.58 -7.51 0.88
C LEU A 235 -5.67 -6.65 0.24
N MET A 236 -6.43 -5.93 1.08
CA MET A 236 -7.58 -5.17 0.61
C MET A 236 -7.67 -3.81 1.29
N GLY A 237 -7.98 -2.79 0.49
CA GLY A 237 -8.29 -1.46 0.98
C GLY A 237 -9.30 -0.76 0.10
N CYS A 238 -9.80 0.38 0.56
CA CYS A 238 -10.82 1.15 -0.13
C CYS A 238 -10.65 2.64 0.12
N GLY A 239 -11.30 3.45 -0.71
CA GLY A 239 -11.24 4.91 -0.66
C GLY A 239 -12.62 5.55 -0.73
N THR A 240 -12.81 6.61 0.05
CA THR A 240 -13.97 7.50 -0.07
C THR A 240 -13.72 8.57 -1.14
N PRO A 241 -14.78 9.08 -1.81
CA PRO A 241 -14.62 10.13 -2.81
C PRO A 241 -14.15 11.43 -2.17
N GLY A 242 -13.19 12.11 -2.80
CA GLY A 242 -12.69 13.43 -2.40
C GLY A 242 -13.31 14.53 -3.27
N ASN A 243 -14.39 15.17 -2.79
CA ASN A 243 -15.14 16.10 -3.63
C ASN A 243 -14.89 17.59 -3.33
N SER A 244 -14.50 17.98 -2.11
CA SER A 244 -14.25 19.40 -1.78
C SER A 244 -13.32 19.68 -0.60
N ALA A 245 -13.20 18.79 0.40
CA ALA A 245 -12.33 18.99 1.56
C ALA A 245 -11.61 17.67 1.91
N VAL A 246 -10.34 17.56 1.53
CA VAL A 246 -9.51 16.38 1.85
C VAL A 246 -9.45 16.23 3.37
N ASN A 247 -9.64 15.00 3.86
CA ASN A 247 -9.62 14.66 5.28
C ASN A 247 -10.72 15.31 6.13
N ALA A 248 -11.81 15.79 5.54
CA ALA A 248 -12.96 16.28 6.30
C ALA A 248 -13.85 15.13 6.78
N GLN A 249 -14.19 15.12 8.07
CA GLN A 249 -15.15 14.17 8.62
C GLN A 249 -16.58 14.54 8.20
N ARG A 250 -17.30 13.58 7.63
CA ARG A 250 -18.73 13.67 7.30
C ARG A 250 -19.60 13.42 8.53
N ASN A 251 -20.87 13.80 8.45
CA ASN A 251 -21.86 13.57 9.50
C ASN A 251 -22.05 12.09 9.86
N ASN A 252 -21.81 11.18 8.90
CA ASN A 252 -21.87 9.74 9.11
C ASN A 252 -20.59 9.16 9.74
N GLY A 253 -19.62 10.00 10.12
CA GLY A 253 -18.38 9.61 10.79
C GLY A 253 -17.20 9.34 9.86
N LEU A 254 -17.43 9.07 8.57
CA LEU A 254 -16.36 8.77 7.62
C LEU A 254 -15.64 10.03 7.14
N VAL A 255 -14.41 9.85 6.68
CA VAL A 255 -13.52 10.92 6.23
C VAL A 255 -13.55 10.99 4.70
N GLU A 256 -13.60 12.19 4.11
CA GLU A 256 -13.56 12.40 2.66
C GLU A 256 -12.15 12.30 2.07
N GLY A 257 -12.04 11.73 0.86
CA GLY A 257 -10.77 11.59 0.15
C GLY A 257 -9.74 10.78 0.95
N HIS A 258 -10.21 9.78 1.70
CA HIS A 258 -9.42 9.05 2.69
C HIS A 258 -9.44 7.56 2.43
N ALA A 259 -8.32 6.91 2.75
CA ALA A 259 -8.13 5.48 2.58
C ALA A 259 -8.47 4.70 3.86
N TYR A 260 -9.09 3.54 3.68
CA TYR A 260 -9.46 2.61 4.73
C TYR A 260 -8.96 1.20 4.38
N THR A 261 -8.67 0.38 5.39
CA THR A 261 -8.36 -1.03 5.20
C THR A 261 -9.65 -1.86 5.25
N VAL A 262 -9.78 -2.88 4.41
CA VAL A 262 -10.81 -3.91 4.60
C VAL A 262 -10.23 -5.02 5.48
N THR A 263 -10.72 -5.14 6.71
CA THR A 263 -10.14 -6.02 7.75
C THR A 263 -11.00 -7.25 8.06
N GLY A 264 -12.16 -7.37 7.45
CA GLY A 264 -13.07 -8.48 7.69
C GLY A 264 -14.29 -8.47 6.80
N VAL A 265 -14.88 -9.64 6.62
CA VAL A 265 -16.09 -9.85 5.85
C VAL A 265 -16.84 -10.99 6.51
N THR A 266 -18.12 -10.77 6.84
CA THR A 266 -18.95 -11.77 7.52
C THR A 266 -20.41 -11.62 7.12
N MET A 267 -21.19 -12.64 7.44
CA MET A 267 -22.64 -12.63 7.30
C MET A 267 -23.24 -12.96 8.65
N VAL A 268 -24.17 -12.12 9.12
CA VAL A 268 -24.87 -12.32 10.40
C VAL A 268 -26.36 -12.56 10.16
N THR A 269 -27.02 -13.23 11.11
CA THR A 269 -28.48 -13.41 11.05
C THR A 269 -29.17 -12.36 11.92
N SER A 270 -29.85 -11.40 11.29
CA SER A 270 -30.56 -10.31 11.96
C SER A 270 -32.08 -10.47 11.79
N ASN A 271 -32.82 -10.68 12.89
CA ASN A 271 -34.25 -10.96 12.87
C ASN A 271 -34.64 -12.06 11.85
N GLY A 272 -33.83 -13.12 11.76
CA GLY A 272 -34.04 -14.24 10.84
C GLY A 272 -33.63 -13.99 9.39
N ASN A 273 -33.13 -12.81 9.04
CA ASN A 273 -32.65 -12.49 7.69
C ASN A 273 -31.11 -12.39 7.66
N PRO A 274 -30.45 -12.91 6.62
CA PRO A 274 -29.01 -12.75 6.46
C PRO A 274 -28.66 -11.30 6.13
N VAL A 275 -27.62 -10.77 6.76
CA VAL A 275 -27.06 -9.44 6.48
C VAL A 275 -25.57 -9.57 6.21
N MET A 276 -25.15 -9.09 5.05
CA MET A 276 -23.75 -9.08 4.61
C MET A 276 -23.03 -7.86 5.19
N LEU A 277 -21.98 -8.10 5.96
CA LEU A 277 -21.19 -7.06 6.62
C LEU A 277 -19.74 -7.07 6.12
N VAL A 278 -19.16 -5.88 6.11
CA VAL A 278 -17.73 -5.65 5.89
C VAL A 278 -17.17 -4.85 7.05
N ARG A 279 -15.99 -5.23 7.52
CA ARG A 279 -15.25 -4.53 8.57
C ARG A 279 -14.17 -3.69 7.95
N LEU A 280 -14.11 -2.43 8.35
CA LEU A 280 -13.15 -1.45 7.86
C LEU A 280 -12.34 -0.89 9.01
N LEU A 281 -11.11 -0.48 8.72
CA LEU A 281 -10.25 0.23 9.65
C LEU A 281 -9.87 1.60 9.07
N ASN A 282 -10.09 2.63 9.86
CA ASN A 282 -9.51 3.95 9.65
C ASN A 282 -8.06 3.96 10.16
N PRO A 283 -7.04 4.20 9.30
CA PRO A 283 -5.63 4.23 9.72
C PRO A 283 -5.29 5.36 10.69
N TRP A 284 -6.20 6.32 10.93
CA TRP A 284 -6.08 7.28 12.03
C TRP A 284 -6.16 6.62 13.42
N GLY A 285 -6.68 5.38 13.48
CA GLY A 285 -6.86 4.65 14.73
C GLY A 285 -7.95 5.24 15.63
N HIS A 286 -8.84 6.05 15.05
CA HIS A 286 -10.04 6.63 15.64
C HIS A 286 -10.98 7.10 14.51
N THR A 287 -12.11 7.72 14.86
CA THR A 287 -13.07 8.29 13.90
C THR A 287 -13.73 7.20 13.03
N GLU A 288 -14.84 6.68 13.54
CA GLU A 288 -15.54 5.54 12.99
C GLU A 288 -16.88 5.91 12.33
N TRP A 289 -17.42 4.94 11.59
CA TRP A 289 -18.78 4.98 11.05
C TRP A 289 -19.82 5.17 12.16
N LYS A 290 -20.80 6.05 11.91
CA LYS A 290 -21.90 6.36 12.85
C LYS A 290 -23.26 5.83 12.38
N GLY A 291 -23.29 5.07 11.29
CA GLY A 291 -24.51 4.49 10.76
C GLY A 291 -24.81 3.10 11.32
N LYS A 292 -25.65 2.34 10.62
CA LYS A 292 -26.02 0.98 11.04
C LYS A 292 -24.79 0.08 11.11
N TRP A 293 -24.76 -0.77 12.13
CA TRP A 293 -23.69 -1.74 12.40
C TRP A 293 -22.38 -1.17 12.92
N CYS A 294 -22.30 0.14 13.21
CA CYS A 294 -21.21 0.63 14.05
C CYS A 294 -21.22 -0.02 15.43
N ASP A 295 -20.12 0.09 16.18
CA ASP A 295 -19.91 -0.53 17.49
C ASP A 295 -21.10 -0.37 18.45
N GLY A 296 -21.58 0.87 18.62
CA GLY A 296 -22.72 1.20 19.49
C GLY A 296 -24.11 1.01 18.88
N SER A 297 -24.23 0.48 17.66
CA SER A 297 -25.49 0.46 16.90
C SER A 297 -26.53 -0.49 17.51
N SER A 298 -27.78 -0.02 17.64
CA SER A 298 -28.91 -0.87 18.07
C SER A 298 -29.21 -2.01 17.08
N SER A 299 -28.70 -1.95 15.84
CA SER A 299 -28.78 -3.07 14.89
C SER A 299 -28.13 -4.35 15.41
N TRP A 300 -27.16 -4.26 16.31
CA TRP A 300 -26.59 -5.46 16.94
C TRP A 300 -27.56 -6.17 17.88
N MET A 301 -28.59 -5.49 18.38
CA MET A 301 -29.61 -6.08 19.26
C MET A 301 -30.57 -7.03 18.53
N THR A 302 -30.57 -7.03 17.20
CA THR A 302 -31.38 -7.93 16.37
C THR A 302 -30.63 -9.22 15.98
N VAL A 303 -29.36 -9.32 16.35
CA VAL A 303 -28.50 -10.50 16.20
C VAL A 303 -28.47 -11.26 17.52
N SER A 304 -28.35 -12.59 17.46
CA SER A 304 -28.23 -13.41 18.68
C SER A 304 -27.03 -12.97 19.52
N GLU A 305 -27.14 -13.07 20.85
CA GLU A 305 -26.06 -12.65 21.74
C GLU A 305 -24.75 -13.40 21.48
N GLU A 306 -24.83 -14.71 21.23
CA GLU A 306 -23.67 -15.56 20.90
C GLU A 306 -22.94 -15.13 19.61
N GLU A 307 -23.69 -14.69 18.60
CA GLU A 307 -23.12 -14.20 17.35
C GLU A 307 -22.60 -12.77 17.50
N ARG A 308 -23.30 -11.91 18.23
CA ARG A 308 -22.94 -10.51 18.47
C ARG A 308 -21.58 -10.36 19.16
N HIS A 309 -21.33 -11.13 20.23
CA HIS A 309 -20.06 -11.07 20.99
C HIS A 309 -18.81 -11.37 20.15
N LYS A 310 -18.96 -11.97 18.96
CA LYS A 310 -17.84 -12.24 18.04
C LYS A 310 -17.41 -11.00 17.24
N TYR A 311 -18.29 -10.02 17.10
CA TYR A 311 -18.13 -8.93 16.13
C TYR A 311 -18.19 -7.54 16.75
N THR A 312 -18.80 -7.38 17.92
CA THR A 312 -18.87 -6.09 18.62
C THR A 312 -17.70 -5.89 19.56
N ASN A 313 -16.89 -4.88 19.27
CA ASN A 313 -16.07 -4.19 20.25
C ASN A 313 -16.75 -2.83 20.53
N PHE A 314 -16.53 -2.20 21.68
CA PHE A 314 -17.11 -0.88 21.98
C PHE A 314 -16.00 0.11 22.31
N VAL A 315 -15.07 0.28 21.38
CA VAL A 315 -13.86 1.09 21.57
C VAL A 315 -13.62 1.87 20.29
N ASP A 316 -13.40 3.19 20.39
CA ASP A 316 -12.96 4.00 19.25
C ASP A 316 -11.49 3.69 18.95
N ASP A 317 -11.27 2.63 18.18
CA ASP A 317 -9.97 2.17 17.72
C ASP A 317 -9.77 2.37 16.21
N GLY A 318 -10.79 2.90 15.54
CA GLY A 318 -10.86 3.16 14.11
C GLY A 318 -11.45 2.00 13.31
N GLU A 319 -11.69 0.83 13.92
CA GLU A 319 -12.28 -0.34 13.28
C GLU A 319 -13.79 -0.39 13.49
N PHE A 320 -14.55 -0.59 12.43
CA PHE A 320 -16.01 -0.66 12.52
C PHE A 320 -16.61 -1.59 11.46
N TRP A 321 -17.79 -2.12 11.75
CA TRP A 321 -18.60 -2.83 10.76
C TRP A 321 -19.57 -1.90 10.06
N MET A 322 -19.91 -2.24 8.82
CA MET A 322 -21.01 -1.64 8.08
C MET A 322 -21.68 -2.66 7.16
N SER A 323 -22.90 -2.33 6.72
CA SER A 323 -23.59 -3.14 5.72
C SER A 323 -22.91 -3.03 4.35
N MET A 324 -22.97 -4.09 3.54
CA MET A 324 -22.46 -4.04 2.17
C MET A 324 -23.22 -3.04 1.30
N GLU A 325 -24.51 -2.81 1.58
CA GLU A 325 -25.30 -1.80 0.91
C GLU A 325 -24.78 -0.39 1.17
N ASP A 326 -24.40 -0.09 2.43
CA ASP A 326 -23.81 1.19 2.79
C ASP A 326 -22.38 1.31 2.26
N PHE A 327 -21.62 0.22 2.23
CA PHE A 327 -20.28 0.17 1.63
C PHE A 327 -20.33 0.56 0.14
N CYS A 328 -21.17 -0.10 -0.65
CA CYS A 328 -21.35 0.20 -2.07
C CYS A 328 -21.77 1.65 -2.32
N LYS A 329 -22.60 2.25 -1.45
CA LYS A 329 -23.01 3.66 -1.60
C LYS A 329 -21.90 4.64 -1.25
N THR A 330 -21.02 4.29 -0.32
CA THR A 330 -20.14 5.26 0.33
C THR A 330 -18.73 5.29 -0.25
N PHE A 331 -18.21 4.14 -0.66
CA PHE A 331 -16.85 3.99 -1.18
C PHE A 331 -16.85 4.03 -2.70
N CYS A 332 -15.94 4.81 -3.29
CA CYS A 332 -15.83 4.94 -4.75
C CYS A 332 -14.77 4.00 -5.35
N GLN A 333 -13.86 3.50 -4.53
CA GLN A 333 -12.78 2.62 -4.95
C GLN A 333 -12.52 1.53 -3.92
N MET A 334 -12.28 0.31 -4.39
CA MET A 334 -11.76 -0.81 -3.63
C MET A 334 -10.61 -1.45 -4.40
N ASP A 335 -9.52 -1.72 -3.71
CA ASP A 335 -8.33 -2.35 -4.24
C ASP A 335 -8.13 -3.71 -3.57
N ILE A 336 -7.91 -4.75 -4.39
CA ILE A 336 -7.57 -6.10 -3.94
C ILE A 336 -6.23 -6.46 -4.56
N CYS A 337 -5.28 -6.90 -3.75
CA CYS A 337 -3.96 -7.30 -4.23
C CYS A 337 -3.52 -8.62 -3.61
N ASN A 338 -3.01 -9.52 -4.46
CA ASN A 338 -2.54 -10.84 -4.04
C ASN A 338 -1.42 -11.30 -4.97
N TYR A 339 -0.52 -12.13 -4.46
CA TYR A 339 0.48 -12.82 -5.27
C TYR A 339 -0.15 -13.71 -6.36
N SER A 340 -1.34 -14.27 -6.09
CA SER A 340 -2.09 -15.11 -7.02
C SER A 340 -3.49 -14.56 -7.30
N PRO A 341 -3.96 -14.54 -8.56
CA PRO A 341 -5.31 -14.12 -8.91
C PRO A 341 -6.34 -15.25 -8.74
N ALA A 342 -5.98 -16.39 -8.13
CA ALA A 342 -6.86 -17.56 -7.94
C ALA A 342 -8.20 -17.24 -7.24
N PHE A 343 -8.28 -16.14 -6.47
CA PHE A 343 -9.53 -15.70 -5.83
C PHE A 343 -10.62 -15.26 -6.81
N LEU A 344 -10.26 -14.92 -8.07
CA LEU A 344 -11.21 -14.54 -9.11
C LEU A 344 -12.10 -15.72 -9.53
N ASP A 345 -11.49 -16.88 -9.74
CA ASP A 345 -12.17 -18.06 -10.30
C ASP A 345 -12.78 -18.96 -9.20
N GLY A 346 -12.46 -18.70 -7.93
CA GLY A 346 -12.93 -19.48 -6.78
C GLY A 346 -12.36 -20.91 -6.71
N SER A 347 -11.42 -21.26 -7.59
CA SER A 347 -10.74 -22.56 -7.62
C SER A 347 -9.32 -22.44 -7.07
N SER A 348 -8.94 -23.35 -6.17
CA SER A 348 -7.56 -23.51 -5.71
C SER A 348 -6.63 -24.10 -6.77
N GLU A 349 -7.18 -24.58 -7.89
CA GLU A 349 -6.44 -25.25 -8.98
C GLU A 349 -6.10 -24.31 -10.14
N SER A 350 -6.47 -23.02 -10.09
CA SER A 350 -6.18 -22.09 -11.19
C SER A 350 -4.67 -21.89 -11.38
N HIS A 351 -4.12 -22.45 -12.45
CA HIS A 351 -2.72 -22.31 -12.86
C HIS A 351 -2.53 -21.05 -13.73
N TRP A 352 -2.34 -19.91 -13.07
CA TRP A 352 -1.96 -18.68 -13.76
C TRP A 352 -0.47 -18.70 -14.09
N THR A 353 -0.14 -18.42 -15.35
CA THR A 353 1.24 -18.14 -15.77
C THR A 353 1.38 -16.65 -16.04
N TYR A 354 2.54 -16.09 -15.73
CA TYR A 354 2.82 -14.69 -15.99
C TYR A 354 4.14 -14.53 -16.73
N SER A 355 4.23 -13.47 -17.54
CA SER A 355 5.48 -13.00 -18.13
C SER A 355 5.63 -11.51 -17.84
N LEU A 356 6.80 -11.13 -17.35
CA LEU A 356 7.14 -9.73 -17.12
C LEU A 356 8.00 -9.21 -18.28
N HIS A 357 7.67 -8.03 -18.78
CA HIS A 357 8.43 -7.38 -19.84
C HIS A 357 8.80 -5.96 -19.44
N GLU A 358 10.10 -5.68 -19.41
CA GLU A 358 10.60 -4.33 -19.20
C GLU A 358 10.66 -3.53 -20.53
N GLY A 359 10.45 -2.22 -20.43
CA GLY A 359 10.46 -1.32 -21.57
C GLY A 359 10.77 0.12 -21.16
N ARG A 360 10.97 0.99 -22.15
CA ARG A 360 11.22 2.43 -21.95
C ARG A 360 10.59 3.24 -23.07
N TRP A 361 9.99 4.37 -22.71
CA TRP A 361 9.54 5.40 -23.65
C TRP A 361 10.60 6.49 -23.77
N LEU A 362 11.07 6.72 -24.99
CA LEU A 362 12.06 7.72 -25.35
C LEU A 362 11.42 8.75 -26.27
N ALA A 363 11.53 10.03 -25.91
CA ALA A 363 11.08 11.13 -26.75
C ALA A 363 11.72 11.03 -28.14
N GLY A 364 10.92 11.22 -29.19
CA GLY A 364 11.37 11.11 -30.58
C GLY A 364 11.62 9.69 -31.10
N SER A 365 11.43 8.64 -30.28
CA SER A 365 11.61 7.24 -30.67
C SER A 365 10.43 6.36 -30.27
N THR A 366 10.31 5.97 -28.99
CA THR A 366 9.31 4.99 -28.52
C THR A 366 8.13 5.63 -27.77
N ALA A 367 8.18 6.93 -27.45
CA ALA A 367 7.12 7.65 -26.74
C ALA A 367 5.98 8.11 -27.69
N GLY A 368 5.20 7.15 -28.20
CA GLY A 368 4.13 7.40 -29.19
C GLY A 368 2.81 7.93 -28.64
N GLY A 369 2.62 7.95 -27.32
CA GLY A 369 1.35 8.33 -26.69
C GLY A 369 0.24 7.26 -26.79
N PRO A 370 -0.93 7.51 -26.18
CA PRO A 370 -2.07 6.59 -26.25
C PRO A 370 -2.68 6.50 -27.64
N MET A 371 -3.29 5.35 -27.93
CA MET A 371 -4.16 5.20 -29.09
C MET A 371 -5.53 5.79 -28.72
N ASN A 372 -5.83 7.01 -29.14
CA ASN A 372 -7.18 7.56 -28.97
C ASN A 372 -8.14 6.88 -29.95
N LEU A 373 -9.12 6.14 -29.42
CA LEU A 373 -10.17 5.46 -30.18
C LEU A 373 -11.22 6.40 -30.83
N ASN A 374 -10.99 7.72 -30.82
CA ASN A 374 -11.69 8.66 -31.70
C ASN A 374 -11.05 8.71 -33.09
N GLY A 375 -10.79 7.53 -33.67
CA GLY A 375 -10.27 7.35 -35.02
C GLY A 375 -8.99 8.13 -35.28
N PHE A 376 -7.81 7.58 -34.92
CA PHE A 376 -6.55 8.12 -35.44
C PHE A 376 -5.56 7.05 -35.92
N ARG A 377 -4.90 7.45 -37.02
CA ARG A 377 -3.80 6.78 -37.70
C ARG A 377 -2.63 6.56 -36.75
N ILE A 378 -2.15 5.31 -36.71
CA ILE A 378 -0.79 4.98 -36.29
C ILE A 378 0.15 5.75 -37.23
N SER A 379 1.13 6.50 -36.70
CA SER A 379 2.14 7.11 -37.57
C SER A 379 2.89 6.00 -38.30
N ASP A 380 3.25 6.19 -39.57
CA ASP A 380 3.94 5.15 -40.35
C ASP A 380 5.18 4.63 -39.62
N LYS A 381 5.87 5.50 -38.88
CA LYS A 381 7.03 5.16 -38.05
C LYS A 381 6.69 4.27 -36.84
N LEU A 382 5.56 4.48 -36.19
CA LEU A 382 5.10 3.62 -35.09
C LEU A 382 4.57 2.29 -35.63
N LEU A 383 3.98 2.28 -36.83
CA LEU A 383 3.55 1.07 -37.52
C LEU A 383 4.75 0.22 -37.93
N GLU A 384 5.79 0.83 -38.50
CA GLU A 384 7.06 0.17 -38.84
C GLU A 384 7.73 -0.42 -37.60
N LEU A 385 7.81 0.33 -36.50
CA LEU A 385 8.36 -0.17 -35.23
C LEU A 385 7.53 -1.33 -34.66
N THR A 386 6.21 -1.28 -34.83
CA THR A 386 5.30 -2.34 -34.41
C THR A 386 5.51 -3.60 -35.25
N MET A 387 5.66 -3.46 -36.57
CA MET A 387 5.97 -4.57 -37.48
C MET A 387 7.36 -5.15 -37.17
N LEU A 388 8.38 -4.32 -36.98
CA LEU A 388 9.72 -4.76 -36.59
C LEU A 388 9.74 -5.57 -35.29
N ARG A 389 8.86 -5.23 -34.33
CA ARG A 389 8.88 -5.81 -32.99
C ARG A 389 7.96 -7.02 -32.83
N PHE A 390 6.82 -7.03 -33.50
CA PHE A 390 5.77 -8.01 -33.29
C PHE A 390 5.48 -8.88 -34.52
N ALA A 391 5.96 -8.51 -35.71
CA ALA A 391 5.79 -9.34 -36.89
C ALA A 391 6.86 -10.44 -36.96
N ASP A 392 6.55 -11.53 -37.65
CA ASP A 392 7.51 -12.53 -38.08
C ASP A 392 8.32 -12.05 -39.30
N SER A 393 9.23 -12.89 -39.80
CA SER A 393 10.05 -12.60 -40.98
C SER A 393 9.24 -12.39 -42.27
N THR A 394 7.93 -12.66 -42.25
CA THR A 394 7.00 -12.44 -43.35
C THR A 394 6.16 -11.18 -43.19
N GLY A 395 6.38 -10.41 -42.12
CA GLY A 395 5.62 -9.20 -41.84
C GLY A 395 4.23 -9.46 -41.24
N ARG A 396 3.96 -10.66 -40.71
CA ARG A 396 2.69 -11.00 -40.07
C ARG A 396 2.81 -11.00 -38.55
N ILE A 397 1.84 -10.38 -37.88
CA ILE A 397 1.74 -10.40 -36.42
C ILE A 397 0.81 -11.55 -36.02
N MET A 398 1.30 -12.51 -35.22
CA MET A 398 0.44 -13.56 -34.66
C MET A 398 -0.56 -12.98 -33.66
N LEU A 399 -1.73 -13.61 -33.51
CA LEU A 399 -2.80 -13.14 -32.63
C LEU A 399 -2.32 -12.86 -31.20
N GLU A 400 -1.51 -13.75 -30.62
CA GLU A 400 -0.94 -13.58 -29.28
C GLU A 400 -0.08 -12.30 -29.17
N LYS A 401 0.75 -12.03 -30.19
CA LYS A 401 1.60 -10.83 -30.25
C LYS A 401 0.77 -9.56 -30.48
N PHE A 402 -0.33 -9.68 -31.23
CA PHE A 402 -1.29 -8.61 -31.42
C PHE A 402 -2.04 -8.28 -30.12
N ILE A 403 -2.47 -9.29 -29.35
CA ILE A 403 -3.08 -9.11 -28.03
C ILE A 403 -2.09 -8.42 -27.09
N CYS A 404 -0.83 -8.87 -27.03
CA CYS A 404 0.21 -8.22 -26.24
C CYS A 404 0.45 -6.76 -26.65
N LEU A 405 0.42 -6.45 -27.95
CA LEU A 405 0.52 -5.09 -28.46
C LEU A 405 -0.69 -4.25 -28.03
N ALA A 406 -1.90 -4.76 -28.18
CA ALA A 406 -3.13 -4.08 -27.80
C ALA A 406 -3.18 -3.80 -26.29
N LEU A 407 -2.80 -4.78 -25.46
CA LEU A 407 -2.68 -4.63 -24.01
C LEU A 407 -1.62 -3.59 -23.64
N ARG A 408 -0.48 -3.54 -24.34
CA ARG A 408 0.54 -2.50 -24.11
C ARG A 408 0.06 -1.11 -24.48
N LEU A 409 -0.65 -0.98 -25.60
CA LEU A 409 -1.23 0.30 -26.05
C LEU A 409 -2.33 0.78 -25.10
N SER A 410 -3.14 -0.14 -24.58
CA SER A 410 -4.16 0.15 -23.56
C SER A 410 -3.53 0.50 -22.20
N CYS A 411 -2.49 -0.22 -21.78
CA CYS A 411 -1.74 0.11 -20.56
C CYS A 411 -1.08 1.50 -20.68
N MET A 412 -0.51 1.82 -21.84
CA MET A 412 0.01 3.16 -22.16
C MET A 412 -1.08 4.23 -22.06
N SER A 413 -2.31 3.95 -22.50
CA SER A 413 -3.39 4.93 -22.34
C SER A 413 -3.80 5.15 -20.90
N VAL A 414 -3.86 4.10 -20.09
CA VAL A 414 -4.18 4.24 -18.66
C VAL A 414 -3.08 4.99 -17.93
N GLN A 415 -1.80 4.63 -18.12
CA GLN A 415 -0.67 5.25 -17.42
C GLN A 415 -0.40 6.69 -17.85
N VAL A 416 -0.53 7.01 -19.14
CA VAL A 416 -0.36 8.40 -19.62
C VAL A 416 -1.52 9.28 -19.15
N CYS A 417 -2.76 8.77 -19.13
CA CYS A 417 -3.88 9.49 -18.51
C CYS A 417 -3.65 9.72 -17.01
N HIS A 418 -3.08 8.73 -16.30
CA HIS A 418 -2.76 8.86 -14.88
C HIS A 418 -1.66 9.91 -14.61
N LEU A 419 -0.59 9.91 -15.42
CA LEU A 419 0.49 10.90 -15.34
C LEU A 419 0.02 12.30 -15.75
N ALA A 420 -0.91 12.40 -16.71
CA ALA A 420 -1.52 13.67 -17.12
C ALA A 420 -2.50 14.21 -16.07
N ALA A 421 -3.23 13.34 -15.35
CA ALA A 421 -4.11 13.73 -14.25
C ALA A 421 -3.31 14.28 -13.04
N VAL A 422 -2.11 13.75 -12.78
CA VAL A 422 -1.20 14.27 -11.75
C VAL A 422 -0.62 15.64 -12.12
N SER A 423 -0.46 15.95 -13.43
CA SER A 423 0.01 17.28 -13.87
C SER A 423 -1.10 18.32 -14.06
N THR A 424 -2.38 17.91 -14.03
CA THR A 424 -3.51 18.80 -14.29
C THR A 424 -4.57 18.68 -13.19
N SER A 425 -4.38 19.44 -12.11
CA SER A 425 -5.39 19.71 -11.07
C SER A 425 -6.56 20.59 -11.56
N ALA A 426 -6.99 20.41 -12.82
CA ALA A 426 -8.09 21.17 -13.42
C ALA A 426 -8.66 20.46 -14.66
N CYS A 427 -9.42 19.38 -14.48
CA CYS A 427 -10.68 19.17 -15.22
C CYS A 427 -11.40 17.91 -14.75
N ARG A 428 -12.67 18.11 -14.36
CA ARG A 428 -13.62 17.10 -13.91
C ARG A 428 -14.07 16.16 -15.03
N ASN A 429 -14.53 14.99 -14.58
CA ASN A 429 -15.50 14.08 -15.19
C ASN A 429 -15.09 13.40 -16.50
N GLN A 430 -14.69 12.13 -16.40
CA GLN A 430 -15.11 11.13 -17.37
C GLN A 430 -15.17 9.73 -16.74
N LEU A 431 -16.34 9.09 -16.90
CA LEU A 431 -16.60 7.69 -16.60
C LEU A 431 -15.58 6.80 -17.33
N PHE A 432 -15.08 5.76 -16.65
CA PHE A 432 -14.59 4.56 -17.33
C PHE A 432 -15.28 3.34 -16.72
N LEU A 433 -16.14 2.72 -17.55
CA LEU A 433 -16.53 1.32 -17.45
C LEU A 433 -15.40 0.51 -18.06
N THR A 434 -14.90 -0.49 -17.34
CA THR A 434 -14.09 -1.61 -17.86
C THR A 434 -14.81 -2.90 -17.55
#